data_AF-A0A7S1DYF9-F1
#
_entry.id   AF-A0A7S1DYF9-F1
#
_cell.length_a   1.000
_cell.length_b   1.000
_cell.length_c   1.000
_cell.angle_alpha   90.00
_cell.angle_beta   90.00
_cell.angle_gamma   90.00
#
_symmetry.space_group_name_H-M   'P 1'
#
loop_
_entity.id
_entity.type
_entity.pdbx_description
1 polymer ?
#
loop_
_entity_poly.entity_id
_entity_poly.type
_entity_poly.pdbx_seq_one_letter_code
_entity_poly.pdbx_strand_id
1 'polypeptide(L)'
;GSRTSGLSGNGTATEDKNEPLTPDQVDFEAKEWAKTHPEEARGLYTSTFIGAIIGLLGIVFLLTSEINTVLVVRDKDMFASSGAPMPVDVEERAELWDGGLKARWRPWLSLGGVALMVSGGLVMFYPFCSVLKDFGLPQAANTADCATSVVLMAIVGAIGWACLLASLCWVCTRPWASLLLCSISLGANLSTSIASPFLILFWAVSSGFLAYWYLAYIPEAHEGYRPPDWRTPLWRD
;
A
#
# COMPACT_ATOMS: atom_id res chain seq x y z
N GLY A 1 55.75 -23.43 -44.00
CA GLY A 1 54.55 -23.12 -44.79
C GLY A 1 53.35 -23.28 -43.89
N SER A 2 52.63 -22.22 -43.51
CA SER A 2 51.71 -21.42 -44.33
C SER A 2 50.53 -22.24 -44.88
N ARG A 3 49.40 -22.19 -44.17
CA ARG A 3 48.07 -22.22 -44.77
C ARG A 3 47.18 -21.20 -44.07
N THR A 4 47.04 -20.07 -44.74
CA THR A 4 45.96 -19.11 -44.59
C THR A 4 44.87 -19.42 -45.60
N SER A 5 43.63 -19.40 -45.12
CA SER A 5 42.38 -19.15 -45.85
C SER A 5 41.41 -18.75 -44.72
N GLY A 6 41.08 -17.48 -44.48
CA GLY A 6 40.31 -16.57 -45.34
C GLY A 6 38.88 -17.11 -45.50
N LEU A 7 37.77 -16.40 -45.26
CA LEU A 7 37.47 -15.03 -44.86
C LEU A 7 35.92 -15.00 -44.71
N SER A 8 35.40 -14.14 -43.83
CA SER A 8 34.14 -13.41 -44.01
C SER A 8 32.78 -14.14 -44.01
N GLY A 9 31.94 -13.77 -43.03
CA GLY A 9 30.72 -13.03 -43.37
C GLY A 9 29.37 -13.61 -42.93
N ASN A 10 28.68 -12.83 -42.09
CA ASN A 10 27.22 -12.73 -41.87
C ASN A 10 26.53 -13.98 -41.28
N GLY A 11 25.83 -13.90 -40.15
CA GLY A 11 24.77 -12.94 -39.84
C GLY A 11 23.45 -13.71 -39.80
N THR A 12 22.60 -13.42 -38.81
CA THR A 12 21.29 -14.06 -38.50
C THR A 12 21.42 -15.42 -37.79
N ALA A 13 20.79 -15.70 -36.66
CA ALA A 13 19.57 -15.16 -36.08
C ALA A 13 19.72 -14.96 -34.56
N THR A 14 19.32 -13.78 -34.09
CA THR A 14 18.84 -13.56 -32.72
C THR A 14 17.60 -14.41 -32.54
N GLU A 15 17.78 -15.62 -32.04
CA GLU A 15 16.69 -16.51 -31.67
C GLU A 15 16.03 -15.96 -30.40
N ASP A 16 14.76 -15.68 -30.57
CA ASP A 16 13.76 -15.14 -29.66
C ASP A 16 13.81 -15.81 -28.26
N LYS A 17 14.50 -15.20 -27.29
CA LYS A 17 14.39 -15.58 -25.86
C LYS A 17 13.37 -14.70 -25.15
N ASN A 18 12.12 -14.81 -25.58
CA ASN A 18 10.95 -14.29 -24.87
C ASN A 18 10.30 -15.37 -23.99
N GLU A 19 11.10 -16.29 -23.43
CA GLU A 19 10.63 -17.21 -22.41
C GLU A 19 10.82 -16.54 -21.04
N PRO A 20 9.75 -16.35 -20.25
CA PRO A 20 9.88 -15.75 -18.92
C PRO A 20 10.80 -16.64 -18.08
N LEU A 21 11.92 -16.07 -17.61
CA LEU A 21 12.86 -16.80 -16.75
C LEU A 21 12.12 -17.42 -15.56
N THR A 22 12.45 -18.66 -15.24
CA THR A 22 11.91 -19.30 -14.04
C THR A 22 12.48 -18.63 -12.78
N PRO A 23 11.76 -18.63 -11.65
CA PRO A 23 12.21 -17.96 -10.42
C PRO A 23 13.62 -18.38 -9.96
N ASP A 24 13.97 -19.65 -10.16
CA ASP A 24 15.30 -20.19 -9.80
C ASP A 24 16.42 -19.63 -10.69
N GLN A 25 16.13 -19.35 -11.96
CA GLN A 25 17.09 -18.74 -12.88
C GLN A 25 17.31 -17.26 -12.53
N VAL A 26 16.23 -16.55 -12.16
CA VAL A 26 16.33 -15.15 -11.70
C VAL A 26 17.17 -15.04 -10.42
N ASP A 27 17.01 -15.95 -9.46
CA ASP A 27 17.80 -15.94 -8.22
C ASP A 27 19.28 -16.27 -8.48
N PHE A 28 19.57 -17.20 -9.40
CA PHE A 28 20.94 -17.52 -9.80
C PHE A 28 21.63 -16.33 -10.48
N GLU A 29 20.97 -15.70 -11.46
CA GLU A 29 21.48 -14.54 -12.18
C GLU A 29 21.63 -13.31 -11.27
N ALA A 30 20.69 -13.09 -10.35
CA ALA A 30 20.79 -12.02 -9.35
C ALA A 30 22.00 -12.21 -8.42
N LYS A 31 22.26 -13.46 -7.99
CA LYS A 31 23.44 -13.79 -7.17
C LYS A 31 24.74 -13.63 -7.93
N GLU A 32 24.76 -13.94 -9.22
CA GLU A 32 25.94 -13.78 -10.07
C GLU A 32 26.21 -12.30 -10.38
N TRP A 33 25.17 -11.51 -10.63
CA TRP A 33 25.25 -10.06 -10.75
C TRP A 33 25.77 -9.40 -9.46
N ALA A 34 25.26 -9.81 -8.30
CA ALA A 34 25.71 -9.27 -7.01
C ALA A 34 27.21 -9.55 -6.74
N LYS A 35 27.75 -10.65 -7.26
CA LYS A 35 29.19 -10.94 -7.17
C LYS A 35 30.03 -10.07 -8.10
N THR A 36 29.49 -9.66 -9.24
CA THR A 36 30.18 -8.81 -10.22
C THR A 36 30.08 -7.32 -9.90
N HIS A 37 29.04 -6.90 -9.18
CA HIS A 37 28.79 -5.49 -8.80
C HIS A 37 28.59 -5.34 -7.27
N PRO A 38 29.62 -5.59 -6.44
CA PRO A 38 29.47 -5.68 -4.99
C PRO A 38 29.06 -4.36 -4.30
N GLU A 39 29.54 -3.21 -4.80
CA GLU A 39 29.18 -1.90 -4.24
C GLU A 39 27.73 -1.52 -4.56
N GLU A 40 27.24 -1.84 -5.76
CA GLU A 40 25.86 -1.58 -6.17
C GLU A 40 24.87 -2.50 -5.44
N ALA A 41 25.23 -3.78 -5.30
CA ALA A 41 24.47 -4.74 -4.50
C ALA A 41 24.37 -4.28 -3.03
N ARG A 42 25.46 -3.81 -2.43
CA ARG A 42 25.45 -3.26 -1.06
C ARG A 42 24.56 -2.02 -0.95
N GLY A 43 24.60 -1.14 -1.96
CA GLY A 43 23.71 0.02 -2.07
C GLY A 43 22.23 -0.39 -2.09
N LEU A 44 21.87 -1.36 -2.94
CA LEU A 44 20.53 -1.91 -3.07
C LEU A 44 20.01 -2.52 -1.77
N TYR A 45 20.81 -3.32 -1.07
CA TYR A 45 20.41 -3.88 0.22
C TYR A 45 20.24 -2.80 1.29
N THR A 46 21.11 -1.80 1.30
CA THR A 46 21.05 -0.70 2.27
C THR A 46 19.80 0.15 2.06
N SER A 47 19.49 0.52 0.82
CA SER A 47 18.27 1.28 0.48
C SER A 47 17.01 0.48 0.78
N THR A 48 17.01 -0.83 0.49
CA THR A 48 15.90 -1.72 0.83
C THR A 48 15.65 -1.76 2.34
N PHE A 49 16.71 -1.89 3.13
CA PHE A 49 16.61 -1.92 4.59
C PHE A 49 16.13 -0.59 5.18
N ILE A 50 16.69 0.54 4.72
CA ILE A 50 16.26 1.88 5.16
C ILE A 50 14.80 2.13 4.77
N GLY A 51 14.43 1.81 3.52
CA GLY A 51 13.06 1.94 3.02
C GLY A 51 12.07 1.12 3.84
N ALA A 52 12.43 -0.12 4.20
CA ALA A 52 11.61 -0.98 5.05
C ALA A 52 11.41 -0.38 6.46
N ILE A 53 12.45 0.18 7.08
CA ILE A 53 12.34 0.85 8.39
C ILE A 53 11.39 2.05 8.30
N ILE A 54 11.54 2.90 7.28
CA ILE A 54 10.68 4.07 7.06
C ILE A 54 9.23 3.61 6.86
N GLY A 55 9.02 2.59 6.05
CA GLY A 55 7.69 2.01 5.81
C GLY A 55 7.05 1.45 7.08
N LEU A 56 7.82 0.75 7.92
CA LEU A 56 7.37 0.23 9.21
C LEU A 56 6.97 1.35 10.18
N LEU A 57 7.74 2.45 10.24
CA LEU A 57 7.36 3.63 11.03
C LEU A 57 6.03 4.22 10.55
N GLY A 58 5.82 4.27 9.24
CA GLY A 58 4.54 4.68 8.65
C GLY A 58 3.37 3.80 9.09
N ILE A 59 3.55 2.47 9.09
CA ILE A 59 2.57 1.51 9.59
C ILE A 59 2.26 1.75 11.07
N VAL A 60 3.27 1.98 11.91
CA VAL A 60 3.08 2.26 13.33
C VAL A 60 2.24 3.52 13.54
N PHE A 61 2.50 4.58 12.77
CA PHE A 61 1.75 5.84 12.88
C PHE A 61 0.29 5.66 12.47
N LEU A 62 0.06 4.94 11.36
CA LEU A 62 -1.27 4.61 10.88
C LEU A 62 -2.04 3.78 11.92
N LEU A 63 -1.47 2.65 12.38
CA LEU A 63 -2.12 1.77 13.34
C LEU A 63 -2.39 2.47 14.67
N THR A 64 -1.48 3.31 15.14
CA THR A 64 -1.70 4.10 16.36
C THR A 64 -2.91 5.04 16.20
N SER A 65 -3.06 5.67 15.05
CA SER A 65 -4.20 6.53 14.75
C SER A 65 -5.52 5.74 14.70
N GLU A 66 -5.55 4.64 13.96
CA GLU A 66 -6.77 3.85 13.74
C GLU A 66 -7.19 3.07 15.00
N ILE A 67 -6.27 2.39 15.70
CA ILE A 67 -6.58 1.61 16.90
C ILE A 67 -7.15 2.49 18.00
N ASN A 68 -6.53 3.65 18.28
CA ASN A 68 -7.02 4.56 19.32
C ASN A 68 -8.43 5.06 18.98
N THR A 69 -8.70 5.32 17.71
CA THR A 69 -10.04 5.72 17.27
C THR A 69 -11.05 4.62 17.49
N VAL A 70 -10.75 3.41 17.01
CA VAL A 70 -11.65 2.27 17.12
C VAL A 70 -12.00 1.98 18.58
N LEU A 71 -11.02 2.10 19.49
CA LEU A 71 -11.27 1.96 20.92
C LEU A 71 -12.26 3.01 21.46
N VAL A 72 -12.08 4.28 21.11
CA VAL A 72 -13.01 5.36 21.53
C VAL A 72 -14.42 5.14 20.97
N VAL A 73 -14.53 4.79 19.69
CA VAL A 73 -15.83 4.52 19.04
C VAL A 73 -16.52 3.32 19.68
N ARG A 74 -15.79 2.22 19.90
CA ARG A 74 -16.31 1.01 20.54
C ARG A 74 -16.82 1.30 21.95
N ASP A 75 -16.06 2.04 22.75
CA ASP A 75 -16.44 2.32 24.13
C ASP A 75 -17.71 3.19 24.15
N LYS A 76 -17.81 4.21 23.27
CA LYS A 76 -19.04 5.01 23.10
C LYS A 76 -20.26 4.17 22.69
N ASP A 77 -20.08 3.27 21.72
CA ASP A 77 -21.12 2.36 21.24
C ASP A 77 -21.64 1.42 22.35
N MET A 78 -20.74 0.92 23.20
CA MET A 78 -21.08 0.07 24.35
C MET A 78 -21.91 0.83 25.42
N PHE A 79 -21.57 2.08 25.71
CA PHE A 79 -22.36 2.88 26.66
C PHE A 79 -23.68 3.36 26.07
N ALA A 80 -23.70 3.73 24.78
CA ALA A 80 -24.93 4.11 24.08
C ALA A 80 -25.95 2.95 24.03
N SER A 81 -25.49 1.71 23.84
CA SER A 81 -26.36 0.53 23.81
C SER A 81 -26.80 0.06 25.20
N SER A 82 -25.97 0.18 26.22
CA SER A 82 -26.32 -0.20 27.60
C SER A 82 -27.21 0.83 28.32
N GLY A 83 -27.27 2.07 27.82
CA GLY A 83 -27.98 3.17 28.47
C GLY A 83 -27.37 3.59 29.81
N ALA A 84 -26.17 3.09 30.12
CA ALA A 84 -25.42 3.47 31.31
C ALA A 84 -24.67 4.80 31.07
N PRO A 85 -24.51 5.65 32.11
CA PRO A 85 -23.68 6.84 31.99
C PRO A 85 -22.23 6.45 31.66
N MET A 86 -21.59 7.21 30.78
CA MET A 86 -20.16 7.01 30.47
C MET A 86 -19.32 7.29 31.72
N PRO A 87 -18.33 6.43 32.03
CA PRO A 87 -17.43 6.66 33.15
C PRO A 87 -16.42 7.77 32.78
N VAL A 88 -15.94 8.47 33.81
CA VAL A 88 -15.13 9.70 33.67
C VAL A 88 -13.85 9.48 32.85
N ASP A 89 -13.25 8.29 32.94
CA ASP A 89 -12.04 7.90 32.20
C ASP A 89 -12.29 7.75 30.69
N VAL A 90 -13.48 7.29 30.30
CA VAL A 90 -13.90 7.19 28.90
C VAL A 90 -14.28 8.56 28.35
N GLU A 91 -14.91 9.40 29.18
CA GLU A 91 -15.27 10.77 28.84
C GLU A 91 -14.02 11.64 28.62
N GLU A 92 -13.03 11.57 29.51
CA GLU A 92 -11.74 12.27 29.36
C GLU A 92 -10.98 11.80 28.10
N ARG A 93 -11.00 10.50 27.81
CA ARG A 93 -10.39 9.95 26.58
C ARG A 93 -11.13 10.44 25.33
N ALA A 94 -12.46 10.47 25.36
CA ALA A 94 -13.28 10.96 24.28
C ALA A 94 -13.04 12.46 24.05
N GLU A 95 -12.95 13.27 25.10
CA GLU A 95 -12.56 14.68 24.98
C GLU A 95 -11.20 14.83 24.32
N LEU A 96 -10.21 14.01 24.68
CA LEU A 96 -8.87 14.08 24.10
C LEU A 96 -8.85 13.77 22.59
N TRP A 97 -9.60 12.74 22.17
CA TRP A 97 -9.53 12.13 20.84
C TRP A 97 -10.66 12.51 19.88
N ASP A 98 -11.75 13.09 20.38
CA ASP A 98 -12.94 13.46 19.59
C ASP A 98 -13.12 14.99 19.50
N GLY A 99 -12.93 15.71 20.60
CA GLY A 99 -13.04 17.18 20.66
C GLY A 99 -11.72 17.93 20.86
N GLY A 100 -10.66 17.23 21.25
CA GLY A 100 -9.42 17.81 21.75
C GLY A 100 -8.33 17.98 20.71
N LEU A 101 -7.12 18.34 21.18
CA LEU A 101 -5.96 18.54 20.32
C LEU A 101 -5.64 17.26 19.51
N LYS A 102 -5.77 16.06 20.10
CA LYS A 102 -5.45 14.82 19.40
C LYS A 102 -6.46 14.46 18.30
N ALA A 103 -7.72 14.86 18.44
CA ALA A 103 -8.73 14.72 17.38
C ALA A 103 -8.30 15.43 16.09
N ARG A 104 -7.74 16.65 16.23
CA ARG A 104 -7.25 17.45 15.09
C ARG A 104 -5.97 16.87 14.48
N TRP A 105 -5.14 16.21 15.28
CA TRP A 105 -3.87 15.60 14.84
C TRP A 105 -4.05 14.21 14.23
N ARG A 106 -5.15 13.51 14.54
CA ARG A 106 -5.45 12.18 14.02
C ARG A 106 -5.37 12.07 12.49
N PRO A 107 -6.06 12.91 11.66
CA PRO A 107 -5.93 12.80 10.21
C PRO A 107 -4.49 13.03 9.73
N TRP A 108 -3.72 13.88 10.43
CA TRP A 108 -2.30 14.08 10.12
C TRP A 108 -1.43 12.88 10.46
N LEU A 109 -1.77 12.10 11.50
CA LEU A 109 -1.08 10.85 11.82
C LEU A 109 -1.35 9.78 10.76
N SER A 110 -2.60 9.62 10.32
CA SER A 110 -2.94 8.66 9.25
C SER A 110 -2.32 9.09 7.90
N LEU A 111 -2.43 10.37 7.53
CA LEU A 111 -1.81 10.92 6.31
C LEU A 111 -0.27 10.84 6.37
N GLY A 112 0.33 11.19 7.52
CA GLY A 112 1.77 11.08 7.74
C GLY A 112 2.26 9.64 7.67
N GLY A 113 1.48 8.69 8.21
CA GLY A 113 1.75 7.26 8.09
C GLY A 113 1.77 6.80 6.63
N VAL A 114 0.77 7.18 5.84
CA VAL A 114 0.72 6.88 4.39
C VAL A 114 1.90 7.53 3.66
N ALA A 115 2.21 8.80 3.93
CA ALA A 115 3.34 9.48 3.31
C ALA A 115 4.68 8.81 3.62
N LEU A 116 4.87 8.34 4.86
CA LEU A 116 6.03 7.55 5.26
C LEU A 116 6.08 6.21 4.49
N MET A 117 4.96 5.50 4.38
CA MET A 117 4.88 4.26 3.59
C MET A 117 5.25 4.49 2.11
N VAL A 118 4.77 5.58 1.49
CA VAL A 118 5.15 5.97 0.13
C VAL A 118 6.66 6.23 0.05
N SER A 119 7.19 7.05 0.95
CA SER A 119 8.62 7.39 0.95
C SER A 119 9.51 6.17 1.18
N GLY A 120 9.12 5.25 2.07
CA GLY A 120 9.81 3.98 2.30
C GLY A 120 9.80 3.09 1.07
N GLY A 121 8.65 3.00 0.38
CA GLY A 121 8.53 2.32 -0.91
C GLY A 121 9.43 2.92 -1.98
N LEU A 122 9.47 4.25 -2.11
CA LEU A 122 10.38 4.92 -3.06
C LEU A 122 11.84 4.61 -2.77
N VAL A 123 12.28 4.72 -1.52
CA VAL A 123 13.66 4.43 -1.12
C VAL A 123 14.01 2.95 -1.37
N MET A 124 13.04 2.05 -1.16
CA MET A 124 13.21 0.62 -1.39
C MET A 124 13.30 0.27 -2.89
N PHE A 125 12.39 0.80 -3.71
CA PHE A 125 12.21 0.34 -5.10
C PHE A 125 12.95 1.17 -6.15
N TYR A 126 13.26 2.44 -5.89
CA TYR A 126 13.93 3.31 -6.86
C TYR A 126 15.29 2.75 -7.33
N PRO A 127 16.15 2.19 -6.45
CA PRO A 127 17.44 1.64 -6.87
C PRO A 127 17.32 0.37 -7.72
N PHE A 128 16.16 -0.31 -7.75
CA PHE A 128 15.95 -1.41 -8.67
C PHE A 128 15.87 -0.96 -10.13
N CYS A 129 15.56 0.30 -10.41
CA CYS A 129 15.52 0.82 -11.78
C CYS A 129 16.89 0.80 -12.47
N SER A 130 17.99 0.99 -11.73
CA SER A 130 19.34 0.86 -12.31
C SER A 130 19.67 -0.60 -12.60
N VAL A 131 19.34 -1.49 -11.66
CA VAL A 131 19.56 -2.93 -11.80
C VAL A 131 18.79 -3.50 -13.00
N LEU A 132 17.51 -3.16 -13.14
CA LEU A 132 16.65 -3.60 -14.26
C LEU A 132 17.18 -3.16 -15.63
N LYS A 133 17.86 -1.99 -15.69
CA LYS A 133 18.51 -1.51 -16.91
C LYS A 133 19.69 -2.40 -17.30
N ASP A 134 20.48 -2.84 -16.32
CA ASP A 134 21.66 -3.67 -16.57
C ASP A 134 21.29 -5.12 -16.95
N PHE A 135 20.13 -5.60 -16.50
CA PHE A 135 19.57 -6.89 -16.93
C PHE A 135 18.89 -6.86 -18.32
N GLY A 136 18.82 -5.71 -18.98
CA GLY A 136 18.33 -5.62 -20.37
C GLY A 136 16.86 -5.96 -20.57
N LEU A 137 16.03 -5.93 -19.52
CA LEU A 137 14.59 -6.16 -19.68
C LEU A 137 13.96 -5.04 -20.53
N PRO A 138 13.07 -5.35 -21.48
CA PRO A 138 12.53 -4.39 -22.45
C PRO A 138 11.72 -3.24 -21.82
N GLN A 139 11.18 -3.44 -20.61
CA GLN A 139 10.54 -2.36 -19.83
C GLN A 139 11.52 -1.37 -19.20
N ALA A 140 12.82 -1.68 -19.17
CA ALA A 140 13.87 -0.87 -18.54
C ALA A 140 14.66 0.02 -19.53
N ALA A 141 14.36 -0.06 -20.83
CA ALA A 141 15.07 0.71 -21.86
C ALA A 141 14.95 2.24 -21.68
N ASN A 142 13.88 2.71 -21.03
CA ASN A 142 13.69 4.10 -20.64
C ASN A 142 13.66 4.23 -19.11
N THR A 143 14.72 4.79 -18.53
CA THR A 143 14.78 5.08 -17.08
C THR A 143 13.66 6.00 -16.60
N ALA A 144 13.16 6.88 -17.47
CA ALA A 144 12.02 7.77 -17.18
C ALA A 144 10.70 6.99 -16.98
N ASP A 145 10.50 5.89 -17.72
CA ASP A 145 9.30 5.04 -17.59
C ASP A 145 9.38 4.20 -16.31
N CYS A 146 10.59 3.75 -15.92
CA CYS A 146 10.80 3.02 -14.67
C CYS A 146 10.52 3.90 -13.44
N ALA A 147 11.09 5.10 -13.37
CA ALA A 147 10.90 6.00 -12.24
C ALA A 147 9.42 6.38 -12.05
N THR A 148 8.72 6.66 -13.14
CA THR A 148 7.28 6.99 -13.12
C THR A 148 6.45 5.80 -12.64
N SER A 149 6.75 4.60 -13.12
CA SER A 149 6.09 3.37 -12.68
C SER A 149 6.32 3.10 -11.19
N VAL A 150 7.57 3.21 -10.72
CA VAL A 150 7.91 3.02 -9.29
C VAL A 150 7.15 4.02 -8.40
N VAL A 151 7.06 5.29 -8.81
CA VAL A 151 6.32 6.30 -8.05
C VAL A 151 4.84 5.97 -7.96
N LEU A 152 4.20 5.62 -9.09
CA LEU A 152 2.79 5.24 -9.11
C LEU A 152 2.53 3.99 -8.27
N MET A 153 3.38 2.97 -8.40
CA MET A 153 3.27 1.71 -7.66
C MET A 153 3.49 1.92 -6.16
N ALA A 154 4.43 2.78 -5.76
CA ALA A 154 4.64 3.12 -4.36
C ALA A 154 3.42 3.84 -3.76
N ILE A 155 2.79 4.75 -4.49
CA ILE A 155 1.58 5.45 -4.05
C ILE A 155 0.40 4.49 -3.92
N VAL A 156 0.09 3.75 -4.99
CA VAL A 156 -1.05 2.82 -5.01
C VAL A 156 -0.85 1.71 -3.98
N GLY A 157 0.36 1.16 -3.89
CA GLY A 157 0.72 0.13 -2.91
C GLY A 157 0.60 0.65 -1.49
N ALA A 158 1.12 1.83 -1.17
CA ALA A 158 1.02 2.40 0.18
C ALA A 158 -0.44 2.66 0.58
N ILE A 159 -1.26 3.23 -0.31
CA ILE A 159 -2.69 3.45 -0.06
C ILE A 159 -3.40 2.10 0.12
N GLY A 160 -3.14 1.12 -0.75
CA GLY A 160 -3.73 -0.21 -0.68
C GLY A 160 -3.42 -0.93 0.63
N TRP A 161 -2.15 -0.90 1.07
CA TRP A 161 -1.73 -1.45 2.37
C TRP A 161 -2.33 -0.67 3.55
N ALA A 162 -2.37 0.65 3.47
CA ALA A 162 -2.97 1.47 4.51
C ALA A 162 -4.48 1.18 4.67
N CYS A 163 -5.21 1.07 3.56
CA CYS A 163 -6.61 0.68 3.57
C CYS A 163 -6.83 -0.74 4.11
N LEU A 164 -5.95 -1.69 3.79
CA LEU A 164 -6.01 -3.04 4.36
C LEU A 164 -5.84 -3.03 5.88
N LEU A 165 -4.80 -2.36 6.37
CA LEU A 165 -4.49 -2.28 7.79
C LEU A 165 -5.61 -1.56 8.56
N ALA A 166 -6.11 -0.45 8.01
CA ALA A 166 -7.26 0.25 8.57
C ALA A 166 -8.51 -0.66 8.56
N SER A 167 -8.80 -1.36 7.46
CA SER A 167 -9.93 -2.29 7.37
C SER A 167 -9.93 -3.33 8.51
N LEU A 168 -8.76 -3.88 8.85
CA LEU A 168 -8.61 -4.81 9.97
C LEU A 168 -8.89 -4.17 11.34
N CYS A 169 -8.57 -2.89 11.53
CA CYS A 169 -8.90 -2.18 12.76
C CYS A 169 -10.41 -1.95 12.90
N TRP A 170 -11.09 -1.60 11.79
CA TRP A 170 -12.50 -1.19 11.81
C TRP A 170 -13.51 -2.33 11.71
N VAL A 171 -13.07 -3.55 11.41
CA VAL A 171 -13.95 -4.72 11.21
C VAL A 171 -14.89 -4.98 12.41
N CYS A 172 -14.43 -4.66 13.62
CA CYS A 172 -15.13 -4.93 14.86
C CYS A 172 -16.22 -3.89 15.22
N THR A 173 -16.14 -2.68 14.67
CA THR A 173 -16.99 -1.54 15.07
C THR A 173 -17.85 -0.99 13.94
N ARG A 174 -17.30 -0.98 12.71
CA ARG A 174 -17.95 -0.43 11.51
C ARG A 174 -17.69 -1.37 10.33
N PRO A 175 -18.44 -2.47 10.20
CA PRO A 175 -18.20 -3.49 9.18
C PRO A 175 -18.33 -2.95 7.76
N TRP A 176 -19.22 -1.97 7.50
CA TRP A 176 -19.34 -1.37 6.17
C TRP A 176 -18.13 -0.51 5.82
N ALA A 177 -17.58 0.24 6.79
CA ALA A 177 -16.31 0.94 6.61
C ALA A 177 -15.17 -0.05 6.29
N SER A 178 -15.10 -1.16 7.02
CA SER A 178 -14.10 -2.20 6.82
C SER A 178 -14.19 -2.84 5.44
N LEU A 179 -15.40 -3.15 4.96
CA LEU A 179 -15.63 -3.68 3.61
C LEU A 179 -15.23 -2.70 2.52
N LEU A 180 -15.57 -1.42 2.66
CA LEU A 180 -15.14 -0.36 1.75
C LEU A 180 -13.61 -0.32 1.64
N LEU A 181 -12.92 -0.19 2.78
CA LEU A 181 -11.47 -0.11 2.83
C LEU A 181 -10.81 -1.38 2.26
N CYS A 182 -11.38 -2.56 2.53
CA CYS A 182 -10.92 -3.83 1.96
C CYS A 182 -11.07 -3.83 0.42
N SER A 183 -12.20 -3.36 -0.10
CA SER A 183 -12.43 -3.29 -1.55
C SER A 183 -11.46 -2.35 -2.26
N ILE A 184 -11.15 -1.19 -1.66
CA ILE A 184 -10.16 -0.23 -2.16
C ILE A 184 -8.77 -0.89 -2.18
N SER A 185 -8.41 -1.63 -1.13
CA SER A 185 -7.14 -2.36 -1.06
C SER A 185 -7.01 -3.45 -2.13
N LEU A 186 -8.04 -4.26 -2.33
CA LEU A 186 -8.07 -5.27 -3.39
C LEU A 186 -7.94 -4.63 -4.78
N GLY A 187 -8.64 -3.52 -5.01
CA GLY A 187 -8.52 -2.75 -6.25
C GLY A 187 -7.11 -2.19 -6.46
N ALA A 188 -6.44 -1.76 -5.39
CA ALA A 188 -5.06 -1.28 -5.45
C ALA A 188 -4.11 -2.41 -5.87
N ASN A 189 -4.25 -3.59 -5.26
CA ASN A 189 -3.43 -4.76 -5.58
C ASN A 189 -3.64 -5.26 -7.02
N LEU A 190 -4.88 -5.21 -7.52
CA LEU A 190 -5.19 -5.52 -8.92
C LEU A 190 -4.54 -4.49 -9.86
N SER A 191 -4.62 -3.21 -9.49
CA SER A 191 -4.03 -2.11 -10.27
C SER A 191 -2.52 -2.20 -10.37
N THR A 192 -1.85 -2.56 -9.27
CA THR A 192 -0.40 -2.78 -9.26
C THR A 192 -0.02 -4.02 -10.07
N SER A 193 -0.80 -5.10 -10.02
CA SER A 193 -0.48 -6.34 -10.75
C SER A 193 -0.54 -6.17 -12.27
N ILE A 194 -1.48 -5.36 -12.77
CA ILE A 194 -1.65 -5.11 -14.20
C ILE A 194 -0.70 -3.99 -14.69
N ALA A 195 -0.22 -3.13 -13.79
CA ALA A 195 0.71 -2.02 -14.05
C ALA A 195 0.27 -1.08 -15.20
N SER A 196 -1.04 -0.95 -15.43
CA SER A 196 -1.61 -0.05 -16.45
C SER A 196 -2.00 1.30 -15.83
N PRO A 197 -1.49 2.44 -16.35
CA PRO A 197 -1.79 3.76 -15.80
C PRO A 197 -3.28 4.12 -15.90
N PHE A 198 -3.97 3.65 -16.95
CA PHE A 198 -5.41 3.84 -17.09
C PHE A 198 -6.19 3.12 -15.99
N LEU A 199 -5.74 1.92 -15.61
CA LEU A 199 -6.40 1.13 -14.58
C LEU A 199 -6.17 1.72 -13.19
N ILE A 200 -4.97 2.26 -12.94
CA ILE A 200 -4.67 3.04 -11.73
C ILE A 200 -5.56 4.29 -11.63
N LEU A 201 -5.72 5.04 -12.71
CA LEU A 201 -6.61 6.21 -12.73
C LEU A 201 -8.08 5.81 -12.49
N PHE A 202 -8.54 4.74 -13.15
CA PHE A 202 -9.89 4.22 -12.94
C PHE A 202 -10.10 3.76 -11.50
N TRP A 203 -9.12 3.07 -10.91
CA TRP A 203 -9.14 2.69 -9.49
C TRP A 203 -9.20 3.91 -8.57
N ALA A 204 -8.41 4.96 -8.83
CA ALA A 204 -8.43 6.17 -8.02
C ALA A 204 -9.80 6.88 -8.06
N VAL A 205 -10.38 7.02 -9.26
CA VAL A 205 -11.71 7.63 -9.44
C VAL A 205 -12.81 6.80 -8.80
N SER A 206 -12.81 5.47 -9.02
CA SER A 206 -13.81 4.57 -8.44
C SER A 206 -13.70 4.48 -6.91
N SER A 207 -12.48 4.48 -6.36
CA SER A 207 -12.27 4.53 -4.91
C SER A 207 -12.77 5.85 -4.30
N GLY A 208 -12.51 6.98 -4.97
CA GLY A 208 -13.05 8.28 -4.56
C GLY A 208 -14.57 8.33 -4.60
N PHE A 209 -15.18 7.76 -5.64
CA PHE A 209 -16.64 7.65 -5.74
C PHE A 209 -17.22 6.75 -4.63
N LEU A 210 -16.61 5.60 -4.37
CA LEU A 210 -17.03 4.69 -3.29
C LEU A 210 -16.90 5.35 -1.91
N ALA A 211 -15.82 6.11 -1.67
CA ALA A 211 -15.64 6.86 -0.43
C ALA A 211 -16.70 7.96 -0.27
N TYR A 212 -16.98 8.72 -1.34
CA TYR A 212 -18.06 9.71 -1.34
C TYR A 212 -19.41 9.05 -1.07
N TRP A 213 -19.71 7.93 -1.73
CA TRP A 213 -20.96 7.20 -1.57
C TRP A 213 -21.14 6.67 -0.14
N TYR A 214 -20.07 6.15 0.46
CA TYR A 214 -20.06 5.76 1.87
C TYR A 214 -20.41 6.92 2.80
N LEU A 215 -19.74 8.06 2.63
CA LEU A 215 -19.96 9.25 3.47
C LEU A 215 -21.35 9.86 3.28
N ALA A 216 -21.89 9.84 2.05
CA ALA A 216 -23.15 10.48 1.73
C ALA A 216 -24.38 9.63 2.08
N TYR A 217 -24.29 8.29 2.02
CA TYR A 217 -25.46 7.42 2.09
C TYR A 217 -25.41 6.37 3.19
N ILE A 218 -24.23 6.03 3.74
CA ILE A 218 -24.16 4.99 4.78
C ILE A 218 -24.35 5.60 6.17
N PRO A 219 -25.34 5.12 6.95
CA PRO A 219 -25.68 5.70 8.25
C PRO A 219 -24.55 5.63 9.26
N GLU A 220 -23.63 4.65 9.14
CA GLU A 220 -22.40 4.56 9.95
C GLU A 220 -21.52 5.82 9.93
N ALA A 221 -21.63 6.64 8.88
CA ALA A 221 -20.89 7.88 8.71
C ALA A 221 -21.54 9.09 9.39
N HIS A 222 -22.78 8.97 9.90
CA HIS A 222 -23.59 10.08 10.38
C HIS A 222 -23.63 10.15 11.93
N GLU A 223 -23.63 11.37 12.47
CA GLU A 223 -23.82 11.62 13.91
C GLU A 223 -25.22 11.12 14.34
N GLY A 224 -25.26 10.05 15.13
CA GLY A 224 -26.51 9.42 15.58
C GLY A 224 -26.63 7.94 15.23
N TYR A 225 -25.66 7.37 14.50
CA TYR A 225 -25.60 5.92 14.31
C TYR A 225 -25.54 5.20 15.65
N ARG A 226 -26.54 4.36 15.92
CA ARG A 226 -26.46 3.34 16.95
C ARG A 226 -26.05 2.04 16.26
N PRO A 227 -25.03 1.32 16.76
CA PRO A 227 -24.73 0.01 16.23
C PRO A 227 -25.99 -0.87 16.33
N PRO A 228 -26.24 -1.75 15.34
CA PRO A 228 -27.37 -2.67 15.39
C PRO A 228 -27.28 -3.46 16.69
N ASP A 229 -28.35 -3.42 17.48
CA ASP A 229 -28.47 -4.27 18.66
C ASP A 229 -28.39 -5.71 18.16
N TRP A 230 -27.49 -6.52 18.71
CA TRP A 230 -27.34 -7.94 18.35
C TRP A 230 -28.64 -8.73 18.56
N ARG A 231 -29.60 -8.15 19.30
CA ARG A 231 -30.97 -8.66 19.50
C ARG A 231 -31.93 -8.35 18.34
N THR A 232 -31.61 -7.38 17.48
CA THR A 232 -32.42 -7.02 16.31
C THR A 232 -31.68 -7.41 15.04
N PRO A 233 -32.24 -8.31 14.20
CA PRO A 233 -31.57 -8.73 12.98
C PRO A 233 -31.49 -7.58 11.97
N LEU A 234 -30.35 -7.50 11.25
CA LEU A 234 -29.95 -6.48 10.27
C LEU A 234 -30.94 -6.20 9.12
N TRP A 235 -31.98 -7.02 8.95
CA TRP A 235 -32.98 -6.91 7.87
C TRP A 235 -34.34 -6.37 8.34
N ARG A 236 -34.43 -5.84 9.57
CA ARG A 236 -35.70 -5.43 10.18
C ARG A 236 -35.96 -3.92 10.14
N ASP A 237 -35.02 -3.13 9.63
CA ASP A 237 -35.14 -1.70 9.34
C ASP A 237 -35.03 -1.47 7.83
#